data_AF-A0A8S9SIZ1-F1
#
_entry.id   AF-A0A8S9SIZ1-F1
#
_cell.length_a   1.000
_cell.length_b   1.000
_cell.length_c   1.000
_cell.angle_alpha   90.00
_cell.angle_beta   90.00
_cell.angle_gamma   90.00
#
_symmetry.space_group_name_H-M   'P 1'
#
loop_
_entity.id
_entity.type
_entity.pdbx_description
1 polymer ?
#
loop_
_entity_poly.entity_id
_entity_poly.type
_entity_poly.pdbx_seq_one_letter_code
_entity_poly.pdbx_strand_id
1 'polypeptide(L)'
;MITPVQEEEALIAAYRKEIEDTMEIVREEMKLLAEVDQPGSMIENYVTEQSFVLSQKAAGLVSLQARLARFQHRLKEQEILSRKRVPPR
;
A
#
# COMPACT_ATOMS: atom_id res chain seq x y z
N MET A 1 12.64 14.36 -16.59
CA MET A 1 12.44 14.78 -15.19
C MET A 1 10.95 14.72 -14.91
N ILE A 2 10.54 14.03 -13.85
CA ILE A 2 9.14 13.96 -13.42
C ILE A 2 8.86 15.23 -12.60
N THR A 3 7.75 15.92 -12.85
CA THR A 3 7.37 17.14 -12.12
C THR A 3 6.72 16.79 -10.77
N PRO A 4 6.66 17.73 -9.80
CA PRO A 4 6.08 17.47 -8.49
C PRO A 4 4.61 17.02 -8.57
N VAL A 5 3.86 17.61 -9.51
CA VAL A 5 2.45 17.23 -9.79
C VAL A 5 2.36 15.79 -10.30
N GLN A 6 3.25 15.38 -11.20
CA GLN A 6 3.27 14.00 -11.72
C GLN A 6 3.62 12.98 -10.63
N GLU A 7 4.45 13.33 -9.65
CA GLU A 7 4.75 12.46 -8.52
C GLU A 7 3.57 12.33 -7.55
N GLU A 8 2.84 13.42 -7.31
CA GLU A 8 1.62 13.42 -6.50
C GLU A 8 0.53 12.53 -7.15
N GLU A 9 0.28 12.72 -8.45
CA GLU A 9 -0.64 11.89 -9.22
C GLU A 9 -0.24 10.41 -9.17
N ALA A 10 1.05 10.10 -9.33
CA ALA A 10 1.58 8.74 -9.23
C ALA A 10 1.44 8.14 -7.82
N LEU A 11 1.48 8.96 -6.76
CA LEU A 11 1.23 8.53 -5.39
C LEU A 11 -0.27 8.29 -5.15
N ILE A 12 -1.14 9.14 -5.65
CA ILE A 12 -2.59 8.95 -5.52
C ILE A 12 -3.02 7.69 -6.29
N ALA A 13 -2.49 7.50 -7.51
CA ALA A 13 -2.71 6.28 -8.28
C ALA A 13 -2.16 5.04 -7.56
N ALA A 14 -1.01 5.15 -6.89
CA ALA A 14 -0.48 4.11 -6.01
C ALA A 14 -1.49 3.63 -4.99
N TYR A 15 -2.08 4.60 -4.30
CA TYR A 15 -2.90 4.38 -3.14
C TYR A 15 -4.25 3.80 -3.56
N ARG A 16 -4.82 4.29 -4.66
CA ARG A 16 -6.02 3.70 -5.26
C ARG A 16 -5.79 2.25 -5.66
N LYS A 17 -4.67 1.96 -6.33
CA LYS A 17 -4.31 0.59 -6.68
C LYS A 17 -4.13 -0.30 -5.45
N GLU A 18 -3.44 0.18 -4.41
CA GLU A 18 -3.26 -0.58 -3.17
C GLU A 18 -4.61 -0.91 -2.50
N ILE A 19 -5.57 0.02 -2.52
CA ILE A 19 -6.93 -0.23 -2.03
C ILE A 19 -7.60 -1.33 -2.87
N GLU A 20 -7.53 -1.25 -4.19
CA GLU A 20 -8.11 -2.26 -5.09
C GLU A 20 -7.47 -3.64 -4.87
N ASP A 21 -6.15 -3.71 -4.79
CA ASP A 21 -5.39 -4.95 -4.51
C ASP A 21 -5.77 -5.51 -3.13
N THR A 22 -5.92 -4.64 -2.11
CA THR A 22 -6.40 -5.04 -0.78
C THR A 22 -7.83 -5.59 -0.81
N MET A 23 -8.71 -5.04 -1.66
CA MET A 23 -10.07 -5.57 -1.81
C MET A 23 -10.08 -6.96 -2.43
N GLU A 24 -9.17 -7.26 -3.36
CA GLU A 24 -9.03 -8.62 -3.91
C GLU A 24 -8.58 -9.60 -2.84
N ILE A 25 -7.58 -9.22 -2.03
CA ILE A 25 -7.14 -9.99 -0.86
C ILE A 25 -8.31 -10.29 0.09
N VAL A 26 -9.16 -9.30 0.38
CA VAL A 26 -10.33 -9.51 1.26
C VAL A 26 -11.31 -10.52 0.64
N ARG A 27 -11.49 -10.55 -0.69
CA ARG A 27 -12.32 -11.58 -1.34
C ARG A 27 -11.74 -12.98 -1.15
N GLU A 28 -10.43 -13.13 -1.29
CA GLU A 28 -9.74 -14.40 -1.02
C GLU A 28 -9.93 -14.84 0.44
N GLU A 29 -9.78 -13.92 1.40
CA GLU A 29 -10.02 -14.20 2.83
C GLU A 29 -11.46 -14.67 3.08
N MET A 30 -12.45 -14.03 2.45
CA MET A 30 -13.85 -14.45 2.58
C MET A 30 -14.10 -15.83 1.98
N LYS A 31 -13.41 -16.17 0.89
CA LYS A 31 -13.48 -17.51 0.29
C LYS A 31 -12.87 -18.56 1.23
N LEU A 32 -11.72 -18.28 1.82
CA LEU A 32 -11.08 -19.18 2.80
C LEU A 32 -11.98 -19.45 4.01
N LEU A 33 -12.68 -18.43 4.51
CA LEU A 33 -13.67 -18.60 5.58
C LEU A 33 -14.82 -19.51 5.14
N ALA A 34 -15.36 -19.30 3.93
CA ALA A 34 -16.44 -20.14 3.42
C ALA A 34 -16.02 -21.61 3.22
N GLU A 35 -14.76 -21.86 2.88
CA GLU A 35 -14.20 -23.20 2.70
C GLU A 35 -13.94 -23.91 4.02
N VAL A 36 -13.38 -23.22 5.02
CA VAL A 36 -13.10 -23.83 6.34
C VAL A 36 -14.39 -24.15 7.10
N ASP A 37 -15.47 -23.42 6.85
CA ASP A 37 -16.79 -23.68 7.43
C ASP A 37 -17.48 -24.95 6.87
N GLN A 38 -16.99 -25.53 5.77
CA GLN A 38 -17.58 -26.75 5.20
C GLN A 38 -17.27 -28.01 6.04
N PRO A 39 -18.21 -28.97 6.14
CA PRO A 39 -17.95 -30.26 6.75
C PRO A 39 -16.80 -31.00 6.05
N GLY A 40 -15.82 -31.48 6.82
CA GLY A 40 -14.66 -32.19 6.28
C GLY A 40 -13.55 -31.28 5.72
N SER A 41 -13.63 -29.97 5.95
CA SER A 41 -12.55 -29.04 5.64
C SER A 41 -11.27 -29.39 6.41
N MET A 42 -10.13 -29.09 5.79
CA MET A 42 -8.82 -29.29 6.42
C MET A 42 -8.31 -27.97 6.98
N ILE A 43 -8.30 -27.84 8.30
CA ILE A 43 -7.83 -26.62 8.98
C ILE A 43 -6.36 -26.28 8.65
N GLU A 44 -5.54 -27.29 8.33
CA GLU A 44 -4.14 -27.12 7.93
C GLU A 44 -4.00 -26.34 6.63
N ASN A 45 -4.87 -26.59 5.65
CA ASN A 45 -4.91 -25.84 4.38
C ASN A 45 -5.32 -24.40 4.64
N TYR A 46 -6.39 -24.20 5.44
CA TYR A 46 -6.82 -22.86 5.83
C TYR A 46 -5.70 -22.06 6.49
N VAL A 47 -4.99 -22.64 7.48
CA VAL A 47 -3.89 -21.95 8.17
C VAL A 47 -2.76 -21.59 7.21
N THR A 48 -2.41 -22.51 6.30
CA THR A 48 -1.34 -22.29 5.32
C THR A 48 -1.71 -21.18 4.33
N GLU A 49 -2.90 -21.23 3.75
CA GLU A 49 -3.38 -20.23 2.79
C GLU A 49 -3.61 -18.87 3.46
N GLN A 50 -4.19 -18.85 4.66
CA GLN A 50 -4.36 -17.63 5.45
C GLN A 50 -3.02 -16.97 5.77
N SER A 51 -1.97 -17.74 6.09
CA SER A 51 -0.63 -17.21 6.33
C SER A 51 -0.02 -16.57 5.06
N PHE A 52 -0.25 -17.17 3.89
CA PHE A 52 0.19 -16.59 2.62
C PHE A 52 -0.51 -15.26 2.33
N VAL A 53 -1.83 -15.22 2.48
CA VAL A 53 -2.66 -14.02 2.25
C VAL A 53 -2.25 -12.87 3.19
N LEU A 54 -2.03 -13.17 4.47
CA LEU A 54 -1.54 -12.17 5.44
C LEU A 54 -0.16 -11.63 5.07
N SER A 55 0.73 -12.50 4.58
CA SER A 55 2.07 -12.10 4.14
C SER A 55 2.00 -11.17 2.93
N GLN A 56 1.08 -11.44 1.99
CA GLN A 56 0.85 -10.59 0.82
C GLN A 56 0.35 -9.20 1.23
N LYS A 57 -0.61 -9.14 2.16
CA LYS A 57 -1.14 -7.87 2.72
C LYS A 57 -0.05 -7.05 3.41
N ALA A 58 0.80 -7.70 4.21
CA ALA A 58 1.93 -7.03 4.86
C ALA A 58 2.90 -6.41 3.85
N ALA A 59 3.22 -7.14 2.77
CA ALA A 59 4.12 -6.65 1.73
C ALA A 59 3.55 -5.42 0.98
N GLY A 60 2.25 -5.44 0.66
CA GLY A 60 1.55 -4.30 0.06
C GLY A 60 1.62 -3.04 0.92
N LEU A 61 1.27 -3.17 2.21
CA LEU A 61 1.33 -2.06 3.17
C LEU A 61 2.75 -1.47 3.30
N VAL A 62 3.78 -2.32 3.39
CA VAL A 62 5.18 -1.87 3.44
C VAL A 62 5.56 -1.10 2.17
N SER A 63 5.13 -1.57 1.00
CA SER A 63 5.37 -0.89 -0.28
C SER A 63 4.73 0.50 -0.31
N LEU A 64 3.46 0.61 0.10
CA LEU A 64 2.75 1.88 0.17
C LEU A 64 3.42 2.85 1.17
N GLN A 65 3.76 2.38 2.37
CA GLN A 65 4.48 3.18 3.37
C GLN A 65 5.81 3.72 2.82
N ALA A 66 6.57 2.91 2.09
CA ALA A 66 7.82 3.35 1.47
C ALA A 66 7.58 4.44 0.40
N ARG A 67 6.49 4.35 -0.38
CA ARG A 67 6.11 5.40 -1.36
C ARG A 67 5.74 6.70 -0.65
N LEU A 68 4.96 6.63 0.43
CA LEU A 68 4.58 7.78 1.25
C LEU A 68 5.81 8.47 1.85
N ALA A 69 6.73 7.70 2.46
CA ALA A 69 7.94 8.24 3.07
C ALA A 69 8.82 8.99 2.04
N ARG A 70 8.97 8.43 0.83
CA ARG A 70 9.70 9.09 -0.27
C ARG A 70 9.04 10.41 -0.69
N PHE A 71 7.72 10.44 -0.80
CA PHE A 71 6.99 11.66 -1.16
C PHE A 71 7.11 12.74 -0.08
N GLN A 72 6.93 12.35 1.20
CA GLN A 72 7.12 13.25 2.34
C GLN A 72 8.52 13.86 2.40
N HIS A 73 9.56 13.07 2.07
CA HIS A 73 10.93 13.57 2.02
C HIS A 73 11.08 14.68 0.98
N ARG A 74 10.57 14.46 -0.25
CA ARG A 74 10.66 15.44 -1.32
C ARG A 74 9.86 16.71 -1.05
N LEU A 75 8.68 16.61 -0.44
CA LEU A 75 7.91 17.79 0.00
C LEU A 75 8.74 18.68 0.93
N LYS A 76 9.44 18.09 1.90
CA LYS A 76 10.33 18.83 2.81
C LYS A 76 11.49 19.50 2.08
N GLU A 77 12.11 18.80 1.12
CA GLU A 77 13.18 19.40 0.30
C GLU A 77 12.67 20.62 -0.48
N GLN A 78 11.47 20.54 -1.06
CA GLN A 78 10.87 21.66 -1.79
C GLN A 78 10.52 22.85 -0.90
N GLU A 79 9.97 22.61 0.30
CA GLU A 79 9.68 23.66 1.27
C GLU A 79 10.96 24.40 1.68
N ILE A 80 12.03 23.66 1.99
CA ILE A 80 13.33 24.21 2.36
C ILE A 80 13.92 25.05 1.21
N LEU A 81 13.89 24.53 -0.01
CA LEU A 81 14.38 25.24 -1.20
C LEU A 81 13.56 26.51 -1.48
N SER A 82 12.25 26.46 -1.29
CA SER A 82 11.36 27.61 -1.47
C SER A 82 11.65 28.70 -0.44
N ARG A 83 11.88 28.33 0.83
CA ARG A 83 12.23 29.25 1.90
C ARG A 83 13.60 29.92 1.71
N LYS A 84 14.59 29.19 1.15
CA LYS A 84 15.92 29.74 0.85
C LYS A 84 15.94 30.72 -0.33
N ARG A 85 14.93 30.69 -1.21
CA ARG A 85 14.85 31.55 -2.40
C ARG A 85 14.25 32.93 -2.15
N VAL A 86 13.70 33.19 -0.96
CA VAL A 86 13.23 34.53 -0.58
C VAL A 86 14.44 35.34 -0.07
N PRO A 87 14.86 36.43 -0.73
CA PRO A 87 15.94 37.27 -0.24
C PRO A 87 15.49 38.00 1.05
N PRO A 88 16.39 38.28 2.01
CA PRO A 88 16.07 39.15 3.12
C PRO A 88 15.74 40.56 2.57
N ARG A 89 14.68 41.18 3.11
CA ARG A 89 14.35 42.59 2.84
C ARG A 89 15.37 43.53 3.47
#